data_AF-A0A5S9NRB6-F1
#
_entry.id   AF-A0A5S9NRB6-F1
#
_cell.length_a   1.000
_cell.length_b   1.000
_cell.length_c   1.000
_cell.angle_alpha   90.00
_cell.angle_beta   90.00
_cell.angle_gamma   90.00
#
_symmetry.space_group_name_H-M   'P 1'
#
loop_
_entity.id
_entity.type
_entity.pdbx_description
1 polymer ?
#
loop_
_entity_poly.entity_id
_entity_poly.type
_entity_poly.pdbx_seq_one_letter_code
_entity_poly.pdbx_strand_id
1 'polypeptide(L)'
;MNCKSLYQAASIFAAMMISTNVAALPENGHIDKAGNELRVWSQAQQSYVTPESYFEAEVKKLNGPTYGRTHQYPEYETVKDWETLIDVLPNGKGECPMVFFHQRWRRLPDVLALHEDLRNYGGCRYVFDE
;
A
#
# COMPACT_ATOMS: atom_id res chain seq x y z
N MET A 1 43.32 42.83 53.42
CA MET A 1 43.51 42.25 52.07
C MET A 1 43.10 40.79 52.14
N ASN A 2 41.86 40.47 51.78
CA ASN A 2 41.42 39.78 50.53
C ASN A 2 41.98 38.34 50.44
N CYS A 3 41.23 37.27 50.14
CA CYS A 3 40.08 37.18 49.24
C CYS A 3 39.32 35.84 49.42
N LYS A 4 37.99 35.94 49.57
CA LYS A 4 36.90 35.11 48.99
C LYS A 4 36.90 33.57 49.12
N SER A 5 35.97 33.10 49.95
CA SER A 5 34.75 32.34 49.58
C SER A 5 34.78 31.56 48.25
N LEU A 6 34.67 30.23 48.35
CA LEU A 6 34.25 29.35 47.25
C LEU A 6 33.13 28.44 47.76
N TYR A 7 31.90 28.92 47.63
CA TYR A 7 30.69 28.09 47.64
C TYR A 7 30.69 27.24 46.37
N GLN A 8 30.87 25.93 46.52
CA GLN A 8 30.75 24.96 45.44
C GLN A 8 29.26 24.70 45.21
N ALA A 9 28.65 25.42 44.27
CA ALA A 9 27.28 25.18 43.84
C ALA A 9 27.24 23.90 43.00
N ALA A 10 26.73 22.80 43.58
CA ALA A 10 26.45 21.56 42.88
C ALA A 10 25.18 21.73 42.03
N SER A 11 25.34 21.97 40.73
CA SER A 11 24.23 21.94 39.77
C SER A 11 23.88 20.48 39.45
N ILE A 12 22.85 19.96 40.10
CA ILE A 12 22.23 18.68 39.76
C ILE A 12 21.40 18.90 38.48
N PHE A 13 21.93 18.50 37.33
CA PHE A 13 21.17 18.38 36.08
C PHE A 13 20.35 17.08 36.14
N ALA A 14 19.09 17.17 36.56
CA ALA A 14 18.14 16.07 36.46
C ALA A 14 17.67 15.93 35.00
N ALA A 15 18.27 15.00 34.25
CA ALA A 15 17.83 14.65 32.89
C ALA A 15 16.53 13.82 32.98
N MET A 16 15.39 14.50 32.81
CA MET A 16 14.08 13.86 32.75
C MET A 16 13.93 13.16 31.39
N MET A 17 14.13 11.83 31.37
CA MET A 17 13.92 11.01 30.17
C MET A 17 12.43 10.90 29.87
N ILE A 18 11.92 11.78 29.02
CA ILE A 18 10.56 11.67 28.49
C ILE A 18 10.56 10.51 27.49
N SER A 19 9.97 9.39 27.89
CA SER A 19 9.75 8.25 27.00
C SER A 19 8.55 8.57 26.10
N THR A 20 8.79 8.92 24.85
CA THR A 20 7.72 9.09 23.86
C THR A 20 7.26 7.72 23.37
N ASN A 21 6.01 7.37 23.66
CA ASN A 21 5.36 6.22 23.01
C ASN A 21 5.05 6.61 21.56
N VAL A 22 5.89 6.17 20.62
CA VAL A 22 5.60 6.27 19.19
C VAL A 22 4.68 5.11 18.83
N ALA A 23 3.40 5.39 18.54
CA ALA A 23 2.51 4.40 17.95
C ALA A 23 3.09 3.98 16.59
N ALA A 24 3.23 2.67 16.37
CA ALA A 24 3.70 2.15 15.09
C ALA A 24 2.69 2.54 13.99
N LEU A 25 3.21 2.93 12.84
CA LEU A 25 2.37 3.21 11.67
C LEU A 25 1.72 1.91 11.16
N PRO A 26 0.53 1.97 10.55
CA PRO A 26 -0.08 0.80 9.92
C PRO A 26 0.80 0.22 8.81
N GLU A 27 0.61 -1.07 8.54
CA GLU A 27 1.30 -1.74 7.42
C GLU A 27 0.72 -1.32 6.06
N ASN A 28 1.54 -1.42 5.00
CA ASN A 28 1.07 -1.11 3.64
C ASN A 28 -0.07 -2.06 3.25
N GLY A 29 -1.20 -1.51 2.79
CA GLY A 29 -2.38 -2.31 2.48
C GLY A 29 -3.32 -2.54 3.66
N HIS A 30 -3.00 -2.00 4.86
CA HIS A 30 -3.91 -2.03 6.00
C HIS A 30 -5.23 -1.32 5.65
N ILE A 31 -6.35 -1.93 6.02
CA ILE A 31 -7.68 -1.41 5.72
C ILE A 31 -8.23 -0.66 6.92
N ASP A 32 -8.75 0.54 6.66
CA ASP A 32 -9.61 1.26 7.58
C ASP A 32 -11.03 1.31 7.04
N LYS A 33 -11.96 0.72 7.81
CA LYS A 33 -13.40 0.74 7.54
C LYS A 33 -14.03 1.86 8.37
N ALA A 34 -13.64 3.10 8.09
CA ALA A 34 -14.22 4.27 8.74
C ALA A 34 -15.57 4.61 8.07
N GLY A 35 -16.67 4.14 8.66
CA GLY A 35 -18.02 4.36 8.12
C GLY A 35 -18.32 3.46 6.92
N ASN A 36 -18.84 4.03 5.82
CA ASN A 36 -19.23 3.29 4.62
C ASN A 36 -18.16 3.27 3.51
N GLU A 37 -17.00 3.90 3.74
CA GLU A 37 -15.94 4.02 2.73
C GLU A 37 -14.74 3.13 3.11
N LEU A 38 -14.31 2.28 2.18
CA LEU A 38 -13.11 1.46 2.34
C LEU A 38 -11.89 2.33 2.07
N ARG A 39 -10.98 2.48 3.04
CA ARG A 39 -9.71 3.18 2.85
C ARG A 39 -8.54 2.25 3.10
N VAL A 40 -7.44 2.50 2.40
CA VAL A 40 -6.23 1.67 2.44
C VAL A 40 -5.04 2.53 2.84
N TRP A 41 -4.28 2.08 3.84
CA TRP A 41 -3.04 2.73 4.20
C TRP A 41 -1.99 2.52 3.11
N SER A 42 -1.56 3.61 2.48
CA SER A 42 -0.44 3.62 1.55
C SER A 42 0.82 4.04 2.28
N GLN A 43 1.80 3.13 2.38
CA GLN A 43 3.10 3.47 2.94
C GLN A 43 3.86 4.47 2.07
N ALA A 44 3.61 4.51 0.76
CA ALA A 44 4.22 5.49 -0.13
C ALA A 44 3.70 6.91 0.14
N GLN A 45 2.40 7.05 0.43
CA GLN A 45 1.77 8.35 0.67
C GLN A 45 1.67 8.72 2.16
N GLN A 46 2.03 7.79 3.05
CA GLN A 46 1.94 7.94 4.51
C GLN A 46 0.52 8.37 4.95
N SER A 47 -0.50 7.85 4.27
CA SER A 47 -1.90 8.24 4.47
C SER A 47 -2.86 7.14 4.02
N TYR A 48 -4.11 7.24 4.48
CA TYR A 48 -5.22 6.44 3.97
C TYR A 48 -5.72 7.01 2.64
N VAL A 49 -5.81 6.16 1.63
CA VAL A 49 -6.25 6.48 0.26
C VAL A 49 -7.38 5.57 -0.19
N THR A 50 -8.02 5.86 -1.32
CA THR A 50 -8.99 4.95 -1.93
C THR A 50 -8.29 3.70 -2.47
N PRO A 51 -9.00 2.56 -2.61
CA PRO A 51 -8.43 1.34 -3.15
C PRO A 51 -7.88 1.51 -4.58
N GLU A 52 -8.55 2.30 -5.42
CA GLU A 52 -8.10 2.59 -6.78
C GLU A 52 -6.77 3.33 -6.77
N SER A 53 -6.64 4.39 -5.97
CA SER A 53 -5.40 5.16 -5.83
C SER A 53 -4.26 4.30 -5.28
N TYR A 54 -4.57 3.43 -4.32
CA TYR A 54 -3.62 2.45 -3.80
C TYR A 54 -3.14 1.51 -4.91
N PHE A 55 -4.04 0.90 -5.66
CA PHE A 55 -3.69 -0.03 -6.74
C PHE A 55 -2.91 0.64 -7.87
N GLU A 56 -3.28 1.85 -8.28
CA GLU A 56 -2.50 2.61 -9.27
C GLU A 56 -1.07 2.86 -8.81
N ALA A 57 -0.88 3.17 -7.52
CA ALA A 57 0.45 3.34 -6.95
C ALA A 57 1.23 2.03 -6.91
N GLU A 58 0.60 0.91 -6.54
CA GLU A 58 1.25 -0.40 -6.52
C GLU A 58 1.61 -0.90 -7.92
N VAL A 59 0.75 -0.73 -8.92
CA VAL A 59 1.07 -1.05 -10.33
C VAL A 59 2.28 -0.25 -10.80
N LYS A 60 2.36 1.05 -10.49
CA LYS A 60 3.52 1.89 -10.86
C LYS A 60 4.83 1.47 -10.20
N LYS A 61 4.78 0.80 -9.04
CA LYS A 61 5.98 0.25 -8.37
C LYS A 61 6.46 -1.03 -9.04
N LEU A 62 5.57 -1.77 -9.68
CA LEU A 62 5.95 -2.90 -10.52
C LEU A 62 6.61 -2.33 -11.78
N ASN A 63 7.94 -2.42 -11.86
CA ASN A 63 8.75 -1.92 -12.98
C ASN A 63 8.53 -2.69 -14.30
N GLY A 64 7.41 -3.40 -14.46
CA GLY A 64 7.05 -4.10 -15.67
C GLY A 64 6.29 -3.19 -16.66
N PRO A 65 6.39 -3.46 -17.97
CA PRO A 65 5.48 -2.89 -18.95
C PRO A 65 4.02 -3.03 -18.51
N THR A 66 3.23 -1.99 -18.78
CA THR A 66 1.78 -2.03 -18.57
C THR A 66 1.05 -1.99 -19.91
N TYR A 67 0.06 -2.85 -20.08
CA TYR A 67 -0.86 -2.85 -21.22
C TYR A 67 -2.00 -1.83 -21.05
N GLY A 68 -1.99 -1.06 -19.96
CA GLY A 68 -3.00 -0.04 -19.68
C GLY A 68 -4.34 -0.63 -19.20
N ARG A 69 -5.43 0.11 -19.43
CA ARG A 69 -6.80 -0.28 -19.10
C ARG A 69 -7.44 -0.96 -20.29
N THR A 70 -7.77 -2.24 -20.17
CA THR A 70 -8.32 -3.05 -21.28
C THR A 70 -9.00 -4.30 -20.73
N HIS A 71 -9.92 -4.90 -21.48
CA HIS A 71 -10.42 -6.26 -21.21
C HIS A 71 -9.75 -7.31 -22.13
N GLN A 72 -8.89 -6.87 -23.05
CA GLN A 72 -8.19 -7.74 -23.99
C GLN A 72 -6.82 -8.09 -23.42
N TYR A 73 -6.63 -9.37 -23.14
CA TYR A 73 -5.36 -9.90 -22.65
C TYR A 73 -4.41 -10.18 -23.82
N PRO A 74 -3.13 -9.80 -23.71
CA PRO A 74 -2.12 -10.17 -24.70
C PRO A 74 -1.86 -11.68 -24.70
N GLU A 75 -1.36 -12.19 -25.83
CA GLU A 75 -1.03 -13.61 -26.02
C GLU A 75 0.01 -14.08 -24.99
N TYR A 76 -0.25 -15.20 -24.34
CA TYR A 76 0.54 -15.68 -23.19
C TYR A 76 2.03 -15.82 -23.50
N GLU A 77 2.38 -16.21 -24.73
CA GLU A 77 3.76 -16.39 -25.19
C GLU A 77 4.54 -15.07 -25.31
N THR A 78 3.84 -13.94 -25.38
CA THR A 78 4.43 -12.61 -25.53
C THR A 78 4.63 -11.88 -24.21
N VAL A 79 3.95 -12.34 -23.15
CA VAL A 79 3.92 -11.67 -21.85
C VAL A 79 5.05 -12.17 -20.96
N LYS A 80 5.67 -11.25 -20.22
CA LYS A 80 6.72 -11.57 -19.25
C LYS A 80 6.21 -11.42 -17.82
N ASP A 81 6.82 -12.16 -16.91
CA ASP A 81 6.55 -12.00 -15.48
C ASP A 81 6.71 -10.52 -15.07
N TRP A 82 5.81 -10.07 -14.19
CA TRP A 82 5.67 -8.71 -13.68
C TRP A 82 5.10 -7.68 -14.65
N GLU A 83 4.71 -8.07 -15.86
CA GLU A 83 3.89 -7.21 -16.71
C GLU A 83 2.48 -7.07 -16.14
N THR A 84 1.86 -5.91 -16.37
CA THR A 84 0.62 -5.51 -15.70
C THR A 84 -0.45 -5.04 -16.67
N LEU A 85 -1.70 -5.16 -16.28
CA LEU A 85 -2.83 -4.50 -16.93
C LEU A 85 -3.88 -4.15 -15.89
N ILE A 86 -4.77 -3.23 -16.23
CA ILE A 86 -6.00 -2.99 -15.47
C ILE A 86 -7.14 -3.60 -16.28
N ASP A 87 -7.68 -4.72 -15.81
CA ASP A 87 -8.78 -5.40 -16.47
C ASP A 87 -10.08 -4.61 -16.23
N VAL A 88 -10.70 -4.13 -17.30
CA VAL A 88 -11.95 -3.39 -17.24
C VAL A 88 -13.09 -4.34 -17.59
N LEU A 89 -13.72 -4.91 -16.57
CA LEU A 89 -14.75 -5.94 -16.79
C LEU A 89 -15.98 -5.34 -17.49
N PRO A 90 -16.59 -6.08 -18.44
CA PRO A 90 -17.84 -5.67 -19.08
C PRO A 90 -19.00 -5.48 -18.09
N ASN A 91 -20.05 -4.80 -18.56
CA ASN A 91 -21.32 -4.63 -17.82
C ASN A 91 -21.20 -3.89 -16.48
N GLY A 92 -20.17 -3.06 -16.31
CA GLY A 92 -20.01 -2.23 -15.12
C GLY A 92 -19.63 -3.01 -13.86
N LYS A 93 -19.07 -4.22 -14.00
CA LYS A 93 -18.57 -5.03 -12.88
C LYS A 93 -17.33 -4.41 -12.19
N GLY A 94 -16.75 -3.36 -12.77
CA GLY A 94 -15.62 -2.61 -12.21
C GLY A 94 -14.28 -3.01 -12.84
N GLU A 95 -13.20 -2.56 -12.24
CA GLU A 95 -11.84 -2.81 -12.72
C GLU A 95 -11.07 -3.72 -11.75
N CYS A 96 -10.10 -4.47 -12.27
CA CYS A 96 -9.14 -5.19 -11.45
C CYS A 96 -7.70 -5.02 -11.95
N PRO A 97 -6.76 -4.54 -11.13
CA PRO A 97 -5.35 -4.60 -11.47
C PRO A 97 -4.87 -6.06 -11.52
N MET A 98 -4.24 -6.43 -12.62
CA MET A 98 -3.73 -7.77 -12.89
C MET A 98 -2.21 -7.71 -13.13
N VAL A 99 -1.54 -8.78 -12.72
CA VAL A 99 -0.10 -9.00 -12.91
C VAL A 99 0.11 -10.37 -13.52
N PHE A 100 0.92 -10.45 -14.56
CA PHE A 100 1.39 -11.74 -15.06
C PHE A 100 2.48 -12.27 -14.13
N PHE A 101 2.19 -13.36 -13.43
CA PHE A 101 3.08 -13.90 -12.40
C PHE A 101 3.01 -15.42 -12.35
N HIS A 102 4.15 -16.07 -12.57
CA HIS A 102 4.26 -17.52 -12.70
C HIS A 102 3.39 -18.04 -13.85
N GLN A 103 3.61 -17.51 -15.06
CA GLN A 103 3.00 -17.98 -16.31
C GLN A 103 1.47 -17.82 -16.40
N ARG A 104 0.87 -16.96 -15.59
CA ARG A 104 -0.57 -16.66 -15.66
C ARG A 104 -0.89 -15.29 -15.09
N TRP A 105 -2.01 -14.75 -15.52
CA TRP A 105 -2.58 -13.53 -14.94
C TRP A 105 -3.13 -13.80 -13.53
N ARG A 106 -2.77 -12.93 -12.59
CA ARG A 106 -3.24 -12.96 -11.21
C ARG A 106 -3.69 -11.57 -10.81
N ARG A 107 -4.66 -11.48 -9.90
CA ARG A 107 -5.06 -10.22 -9.28
C ARG A 107 -3.86 -9.65 -8.52
N LEU A 108 -3.55 -8.38 -8.73
CA LEU A 108 -2.48 -7.70 -7.99
C LEU A 108 -2.65 -7.85 -6.46
N PRO A 109 -3.86 -7.71 -5.87
CA PRO A 109 -4.07 -7.98 -4.45
C PRO A 109 -3.66 -9.39 -3.98
N ASP A 110 -3.79 -10.41 -4.83
CA ASP A 110 -3.37 -11.77 -4.48
C ASP A 110 -1.84 -11.89 -4.48
N VAL A 111 -1.17 -11.27 -5.47
CA VAL A 111 0.30 -11.28 -5.58
C VAL A 111 0.94 -10.54 -4.40
N LEU A 112 0.35 -9.43 -3.98
CA LEU A 112 0.79 -8.65 -2.83
C LEU A 112 0.30 -9.20 -1.48
N ALA A 113 -0.45 -10.30 -1.49
CA ALA A 113 -1.03 -10.94 -0.31
C ALA A 113 -1.87 -9.99 0.57
N LEU A 114 -2.56 -9.02 -0.04
CA LEU A 114 -3.35 -8.01 0.67
C LEU A 114 -4.57 -8.62 1.39
N HIS A 115 -5.24 -7.83 2.21
CA HIS A 115 -6.45 -8.24 2.91
C HIS A 115 -7.59 -8.64 1.95
N GLU A 116 -8.49 -9.53 2.40
CA GLU A 116 -9.55 -10.11 1.57
C GLU A 116 -10.51 -9.09 0.95
N ASP A 117 -10.79 -7.98 1.64
CA ASP A 117 -11.66 -6.94 1.10
C ASP A 117 -11.06 -6.31 -0.16
N LEU A 118 -9.72 -6.20 -0.24
CA LEU A 118 -9.03 -5.69 -1.42
C LEU A 118 -8.95 -6.73 -2.53
N ARG A 119 -8.81 -8.02 -2.20
CA ARG A 119 -8.87 -9.12 -3.18
C ARG A 119 -10.25 -9.22 -3.85
N ASN A 120 -11.29 -8.78 -3.15
CA ASN A 120 -12.67 -8.79 -3.61
C ASN A 120 -13.21 -7.39 -3.93
N TYR A 121 -12.34 -6.38 -4.03
CA TYR A 121 -12.75 -5.01 -4.33
C TYR A 121 -13.06 -4.85 -5.82
N GLY A 122 -14.15 -4.13 -6.12
CA GLY A 122 -14.52 -3.79 -7.51
C GLY A 122 -14.62 -5.01 -8.42
N GLY A 123 -13.96 -4.93 -9.58
CA GLY A 123 -13.96 -5.99 -10.59
C GLY A 123 -13.17 -7.24 -10.19
N CYS A 124 -12.26 -7.13 -9.21
CA CYS A 124 -11.41 -8.27 -8.79
C CYS A 124 -12.18 -9.44 -8.21
N ARG A 125 -13.40 -9.21 -7.74
CA ARG A 125 -14.31 -10.28 -7.30
C ARG A 125 -14.75 -11.19 -8.44
N TYR A 126 -14.86 -10.66 -9.66
CA TYR A 126 -15.53 -11.31 -10.79
C TYR A 126 -14.62 -11.61 -11.98
N VAL A 127 -13.33 -11.27 -11.88
CA VAL A 127 -12.37 -11.33 -13.01
C VAL A 127 -12.11 -12.74 -13.54
N PHE A 128 -12.54 -13.76 -12.82
CA PHE A 128 -12.42 -15.16 -13.24
C PHE A 128 -13.77 -15.89 -13.35
N ASP A 129 -14.89 -15.15 -13.31
CA ASP A 129 -16.25 -15.71 -13.33
C ASP A 129 -16.79 -15.94 -14.75
N GLU A 130 -15.92 -16.25 -15.71
CA GLU A 130 -16.30 -16.56 -17.11
C GLU A 130 -16.67 -18.03 -17.30
#